data_AF-A0A2V5Q8Y7-F1
#
_entry.id   AF-A0A2V5Q8Y7-F1
#
_cell.length_a   1.000
_cell.length_b   1.000
_cell.length_c   1.000
_cell.angle_alpha   90.00
_cell.angle_beta   90.00
_cell.angle_gamma   90.00
#
_symmetry.space_group_name_H-M   'P 1'
#
loop_
_entity.id
_entity.type
_entity.pdbx_description
1 polymer ?
#
loop_
_entity_poly.entity_id
_entity_poly.type
_entity_poly.pdbx_seq_one_letter_code
_entity_poly.pdbx_strand_id
1 'polypeptide(L)'
;MQFIPACISPPTFKLVGRKQVIGIRVARKTAPASIGAHMITCQECGKPSMYQLSNGAVICLECMDRFQLEQNTARINFLLGEVESITGAAVGSIGSRIEITKVVQRQPITFNNIRVDQSVVGAINTGQAQAIDVALSYVKQNGDPALSESLQEFAQAVLDSRELDQAIRKAIVEQLFFLISQVLAKSEQKRPAIVSAVLKSVKEALSAFSGLVILWEKLEPVLRQALS
;
A
#
# COMPACT_ATOMS: atom_id res chain seq x y z
N MET A 1 18.88 46.07 -59.69
CA MET A 1 18.57 44.62 -59.78
C MET A 1 17.10 44.45 -59.43
N GLN A 2 16.25 44.36 -60.45
CA GLN A 2 14.82 44.12 -60.36
C GLN A 2 14.56 42.73 -60.93
N PHE A 3 13.92 41.86 -60.15
CA PHE A 3 13.31 40.63 -60.67
C PHE A 3 11.82 40.69 -60.35
N ILE A 4 11.03 40.63 -61.43
CA ILE A 4 9.61 40.34 -61.50
C ILE A 4 9.52 38.93 -62.17
N PRO A 5 8.35 38.33 -62.41
CA PRO A 5 7.25 37.81 -61.57
C PRO A 5 7.14 36.27 -61.66
N ALA A 6 6.13 35.65 -61.01
CA ALA A 6 5.02 34.94 -61.68
C ALA A 6 4.35 33.86 -60.79
N CYS A 7 3.04 33.99 -60.64
CA CYS A 7 2.10 32.94 -60.23
C CYS A 7 1.97 31.86 -61.32
N ILE A 8 1.51 30.65 -60.98
CA ILE A 8 0.48 29.83 -61.71
C ILE A 8 0.40 28.41 -61.09
N SER A 9 -0.78 28.11 -60.54
CA SER A 9 -1.66 26.90 -60.58
C SER A 9 -1.11 25.45 -60.62
N PRO A 10 -1.90 24.46 -60.11
CA PRO A 10 -1.42 23.12 -59.74
C PRO A 10 -1.57 22.07 -60.85
N PRO A 11 -0.86 20.92 -60.78
CA PRO A 11 -1.13 19.80 -61.67
C PRO A 11 -2.17 18.82 -61.09
N THR A 12 -3.14 18.55 -61.95
CA THR A 12 -4.13 17.48 -62.02
C THR A 12 -3.69 16.10 -61.52
N PHE A 13 -4.54 15.49 -60.67
CA PHE A 13 -4.58 14.05 -60.39
C PHE A 13 -5.13 13.28 -61.61
N LYS A 14 -4.34 12.35 -62.17
CA LYS A 14 -4.83 11.27 -63.04
C LYS A 14 -4.69 9.95 -62.31
N LEU A 15 -5.83 9.32 -62.00
CA LEU A 15 -5.93 7.93 -61.55
C LEU A 15 -5.91 7.03 -62.79
N VAL A 16 -4.87 6.21 -62.95
CA VAL A 16 -4.87 5.05 -63.85
C VAL A 16 -4.34 3.86 -63.08
N GLY A 17 -5.12 2.78 -63.06
CA GLY A 17 -4.98 1.66 -62.13
C GLY A 17 -4.15 0.47 -62.61
N ARG A 18 -4.04 -0.45 -61.64
CA ARG A 18 -3.89 -1.92 -61.71
C ARG A 18 -2.54 -2.55 -62.09
N LYS A 19 -2.03 -3.29 -61.07
CA LYS A 19 -1.27 -4.57 -61.06
C LYS A 19 0.12 -4.49 -61.73
N GLN A 20 1.22 -4.99 -61.15
CA GLN A 20 1.43 -6.29 -60.50
C GLN A 20 2.83 -6.28 -59.81
N VAL A 21 2.88 -6.83 -58.60
CA VAL A 21 3.95 -7.59 -57.92
C VAL A 21 5.43 -7.36 -58.34
N ILE A 22 6.28 -6.94 -57.39
CA ILE A 22 7.58 -7.55 -57.02
C ILE A 22 8.07 -6.85 -55.74
N GLY A 23 8.45 -7.65 -54.74
CA GLY A 23 8.85 -7.19 -53.41
C GLY A 23 10.19 -6.45 -53.42
N ILE A 24 10.19 -5.26 -52.82
CA ILE A 24 11.40 -4.56 -52.40
C ILE A 24 11.25 -4.30 -50.90
N ARG A 25 12.10 -4.97 -50.11
CA ARG A 25 12.25 -4.70 -48.67
C ARG A 25 12.72 -3.26 -48.51
N VAL A 26 11.82 -2.38 -48.09
CA VAL A 26 12.18 -1.04 -47.63
C VAL A 26 12.85 -1.19 -46.28
N ALA A 27 14.17 -0.97 -46.25
CA ALA A 27 14.94 -0.83 -45.03
C ALA A 27 14.31 0.27 -44.16
N ARG A 28 13.62 -0.12 -43.09
CA ARG A 28 13.30 0.81 -42.00
C ARG A 28 14.63 1.27 -41.42
N LYS A 29 14.96 2.53 -41.67
CA LYS A 29 15.99 3.26 -40.94
C LYS A 29 15.57 3.19 -39.46
N THR A 30 16.19 2.27 -38.73
CA THR A 30 16.06 2.16 -37.28
C THR A 30 16.53 3.47 -36.68
N ALA A 31 15.61 4.21 -36.08
CA ALA A 31 15.95 5.27 -35.16
C ALA A 31 16.84 4.66 -34.05
N PRO A 32 17.91 5.32 -33.63
CA PRO A 32 18.77 4.80 -32.58
C PRO A 32 17.97 4.68 -31.29
N ALA A 33 18.12 3.55 -30.62
CA ALA A 33 17.55 3.26 -29.32
C ALA A 33 17.95 4.37 -28.32
N SER A 34 17.01 5.26 -28.00
CA SER A 34 17.16 6.19 -26.90
C SER A 34 17.06 5.40 -25.61
N ILE A 35 18.21 5.24 -24.96
CA ILE A 35 18.44 5.22 -23.50
C ILE A 35 17.12 5.29 -22.73
N GLY A 36 16.75 4.19 -22.08
CA GLY A 36 15.55 4.10 -21.26
C GLY A 36 15.58 5.15 -20.16
N ALA A 37 14.85 6.25 -20.36
CA ALA A 37 14.49 7.15 -19.28
C ALA A 37 13.60 6.34 -18.33
N HIS A 38 14.17 5.87 -17.22
CA HIS A 38 13.36 5.45 -16.08
C HIS A 38 12.53 6.66 -15.66
N MET A 39 11.28 6.73 -16.13
CA MET A 39 10.33 7.71 -15.64
C MET A 39 10.19 7.48 -14.14
N ILE A 40 10.61 8.48 -13.36
CA ILE A 40 10.45 8.46 -11.91
C ILE A 40 8.95 8.39 -11.62
N THR A 41 8.54 7.40 -10.82
CA THR A 41 7.15 7.16 -10.47
C THR A 41 6.83 7.77 -9.11
N CYS A 42 5.58 8.19 -8.95
CA CYS A 42 5.05 8.76 -7.73
C CYS A 42 5.08 7.72 -6.61
N GLN A 43 5.70 8.10 -5.49
CA GLN A 43 5.80 7.27 -4.28
C GLN A 43 4.48 7.09 -3.53
N GLU A 44 3.39 7.71 -3.98
CA GLU A 44 2.08 7.56 -3.34
C GLU A 44 1.10 6.76 -4.21
N CYS A 45 1.14 6.92 -5.53
CA CYS A 45 0.15 6.28 -6.43
C CYS A 45 0.75 5.54 -7.63
N GLY A 46 2.06 5.54 -7.84
CA GLY A 46 2.75 4.84 -8.93
C GLY A 46 2.61 5.47 -10.33
N LYS A 47 1.81 6.54 -10.49
CA LYS A 47 1.74 7.36 -11.72
C LYS A 47 3.07 8.09 -11.97
N PRO A 48 3.38 8.55 -13.20
CA PRO A 48 4.58 9.36 -13.44
C PRO A 48 4.63 10.57 -12.50
N SER A 49 5.76 10.73 -11.79
CA SER A 49 5.98 11.85 -10.87
C SER A 49 6.41 13.10 -11.63
N MET A 50 6.00 14.26 -11.12
CA MET A 50 6.39 15.57 -11.67
C MET A 50 6.92 16.53 -10.60
N TYR A 51 6.70 16.24 -9.32
CA TYR A 51 7.07 17.09 -8.20
C TYR A 51 8.00 16.36 -7.25
N GLN A 52 8.94 17.10 -6.65
CA GLN A 52 9.77 16.64 -5.55
C GLN A 52 9.47 17.48 -4.30
N LEU A 53 9.13 16.82 -3.21
CA LEU A 53 8.92 17.42 -1.90
C LEU A 53 10.27 17.72 -1.22
N SER A 54 10.24 18.58 -0.19
CA SER A 54 11.43 18.98 0.57
C SER A 54 12.13 17.82 1.29
N ASN A 55 11.40 16.74 1.59
CA ASN A 55 11.94 15.49 2.15
C ASN A 55 12.56 14.56 1.09
N GLY A 56 12.63 15.00 -0.18
CA GLY A 56 13.15 14.21 -1.30
C GLY A 56 12.13 13.27 -1.94
N ALA A 57 10.90 13.16 -1.41
CA ALA A 57 9.86 12.30 -1.97
C ALA A 57 9.35 12.85 -3.31
N VAL A 58 9.11 11.96 -4.28
CA VAL A 58 8.66 12.31 -5.63
C VAL A 58 7.20 11.93 -5.84
N ILE A 59 6.36 12.90 -6.22
CA ILE A 59 4.92 12.73 -6.33
C ILE A 59 4.35 13.25 -7.67
N CYS A 60 3.18 12.73 -8.06
CA CYS A 60 2.45 13.19 -9.25
C CYS A 60 1.59 14.43 -8.93
N LEU A 61 1.03 15.06 -9.96
CA LEU A 61 0.13 16.22 -9.82
C LEU A 61 -1.07 15.93 -8.91
N GLU A 62 -1.77 14.81 -9.13
CA GLU A 62 -2.95 14.46 -8.31
C GLU A 62 -2.62 14.27 -6.82
N CYS A 63 -1.48 13.66 -6.51
CA CYS A 63 -1.02 13.50 -5.13
C CYS A 63 -0.59 14.83 -4.52
N MET A 64 -0.01 15.74 -5.32
CA MET A 64 0.32 17.09 -4.89
C MET A 64 -0.94 17.91 -4.58
N ASP A 65 -1.94 17.91 -5.45
CA ASP A 65 -3.20 18.63 -5.24
C ASP A 65 -3.90 18.16 -3.96
N ARG A 66 -3.87 16.85 -3.72
CA ARG A 66 -4.43 16.24 -2.52
C ARG A 66 -3.66 16.61 -1.26
N PHE A 67 -2.33 16.60 -1.32
CA PHE A 67 -1.48 17.04 -0.21
C PHE A 67 -1.75 18.51 0.15
N GLN A 68 -1.89 19.38 -0.85
CA GLN A 68 -2.26 20.78 -0.63
C GLN A 68 -3.63 20.93 0.02
N LEU A 69 -4.61 20.13 -0.40
CA LEU A 69 -5.94 20.12 0.20
C LEU A 69 -5.89 19.74 1.69
N GLU A 70 -5.11 18.72 2.06
CA GLU A 70 -4.93 18.33 3.46
C GLU A 70 -4.27 19.43 4.29
N GLN A 71 -3.20 20.07 3.78
CA GLN A 71 -2.53 21.17 4.45
C GLN A 71 -3.47 22.38 4.66
N ASN A 72 -4.23 22.74 3.62
CA ASN A 72 -5.20 23.83 3.69
C ASN A 72 -6.33 23.51 4.68
N THR A 73 -6.81 22.28 4.69
CA THR A 73 -7.87 21.83 5.60
C THR A 73 -7.41 21.83 7.06
N ALA A 74 -6.20 21.32 7.32
CA ALA A 74 -5.59 21.37 8.65
C ALA A 74 -5.43 22.81 9.14
N ARG A 75 -5.00 23.72 8.26
CA ARG A 75 -4.87 25.15 8.57
C ARG A 75 -6.22 25.80 8.86
N ILE A 76 -7.26 25.49 8.09
CA ILE A 76 -8.63 25.99 8.32
C ILE A 76 -9.15 25.51 9.68
N ASN A 77 -9.00 24.22 9.98
CA ASN A 77 -9.44 23.66 11.26
C ASN A 77 -8.70 24.28 12.45
N PHE A 78 -7.41 24.58 12.30
CA PHE A 78 -6.63 25.30 13.31
C PHE A 78 -7.16 26.71 13.54
N LEU A 79 -7.36 27.49 12.47
CA LEU A 79 -7.90 28.85 12.54
C LEU A 79 -9.32 28.89 13.13
N LEU A 80 -10.17 27.92 12.78
CA LEU A 80 -11.48 27.77 13.39
C LEU A 80 -11.37 27.56 14.91
N GLY A 81 -10.40 26.76 15.36
CA GLY A 81 -10.12 26.58 16.78
C GLY A 81 -9.64 27.85 17.49
N GLU A 82 -8.80 28.66 16.84
CA GLU A 82 -8.39 29.97 17.38
C GLU A 82 -9.60 30.90 17.53
N VAL A 83 -10.47 30.97 16.51
CA VAL A 83 -11.69 31.78 16.56
C VAL A 83 -12.65 31.30 17.66
N GLU A 84 -12.84 29.97 17.81
CA GLU A 84 -13.61 29.38 18.92
C GLU A 84 -13.05 29.80 20.28
N SER A 85 -11.72 29.78 20.45
CA SER A 85 -11.06 30.14 21.70
C SER A 85 -11.18 31.62 22.08
N ILE A 86 -11.17 32.52 21.08
CA ILE A 86 -11.25 33.97 21.30
C ILE A 86 -12.70 34.41 21.54
N THR A 87 -13.64 33.84 20.78
CA THR A 87 -15.05 34.27 20.83
C THR A 87 -15.86 33.59 21.92
N GLY A 88 -15.35 32.49 22.50
CA GLY A 88 -16.07 31.68 23.49
C GLY A 88 -17.32 31.00 22.93
N ALA A 89 -17.60 31.17 21.64
CA ALA A 89 -18.69 30.52 20.94
C ALA A 89 -18.17 29.20 20.37
N ALA A 90 -18.89 28.11 20.61
CA ALA A 90 -18.72 26.92 19.81
C ALA A 90 -19.15 27.26 18.37
N VAL A 91 -18.18 27.48 17.49
CA VAL A 91 -18.38 27.73 16.05
C VAL A 91 -18.91 26.48 15.34
N GLY A 92 -19.33 25.45 16.07
CA GLY A 92 -20.21 24.38 15.59
C GLY A 92 -21.53 24.86 14.96
N SER A 93 -21.87 26.15 15.07
CA SER A 93 -23.05 26.75 14.43
C SER A 93 -22.77 27.42 13.06
N ILE A 94 -21.50 27.64 12.66
CA ILE A 94 -21.15 28.34 11.40
C ILE A 94 -20.52 27.39 10.37
N GLY A 95 -20.00 26.24 10.80
CA GLY A 95 -19.58 25.18 9.89
C GLY A 95 -18.97 24.02 10.66
N SER A 96 -19.35 22.78 10.32
CA SER A 96 -18.69 21.59 10.86
C SER A 96 -17.20 21.62 10.52
N ARG A 97 -16.34 21.19 11.45
CA ARG A 97 -14.92 20.95 11.15
C ARG A 97 -14.83 20.10 9.90
N ILE A 98 -13.97 20.50 8.97
CA ILE A 98 -13.80 19.74 7.73
C ILE A 98 -13.08 18.45 8.10
N GLU A 99 -13.74 17.31 7.90
CA GLU A 99 -13.13 16.01 8.11
C GLU A 99 -11.98 15.83 7.11
N ILE A 100 -10.76 15.76 7.64
CA ILE A 100 -9.60 15.37 6.86
C ILE A 100 -9.77 13.88 6.57
N THR A 101 -10.25 13.54 5.38
CA THR A 101 -10.21 12.16 4.90
C THR A 101 -8.74 11.80 4.72
N LYS A 102 -8.12 11.22 5.76
CA LYS A 102 -6.72 10.80 5.72
C LYS A 102 -6.52 9.91 4.50
N VAL A 103 -5.59 10.30 3.64
CA VAL A 103 -5.20 9.48 2.50
C VAL A 103 -4.66 8.15 3.03
N VAL A 104 -5.42 7.08 2.79
CA VAL A 104 -4.93 5.71 2.91
C VAL A 104 -3.72 5.60 1.97
N GLN A 105 -2.52 5.39 2.53
CA GLN A 105 -1.32 5.11 1.75
C GLN A 105 -1.65 4.02 0.73
N ARG A 106 -1.53 4.35 -0.57
CA ARG A 106 -1.93 3.45 -1.66
C ARG A 106 -0.78 2.55 -2.14
N GLN A 107 0.41 2.70 -1.56
CA GLN A 107 1.51 1.80 -1.85
C GLN A 107 1.48 0.59 -0.91
N PRO A 108 1.72 -0.64 -1.41
CA PRO A 108 1.96 -1.79 -0.56
C PRO A 108 3.12 -1.48 0.39
N ILE A 109 2.88 -1.57 1.70
CA ILE A 109 3.93 -1.39 2.69
C ILE A 109 4.61 -2.75 2.81
N THR A 110 5.85 -2.83 2.34
CA THR A 110 6.68 -4.03 2.49
C THR A 110 7.54 -3.86 3.72
N PHE A 111 7.32 -4.71 4.72
CA PHE A 111 8.20 -4.84 5.88
C PHE A 111 9.24 -5.94 5.63
N ASN A 112 10.14 -6.19 6.58
CA ASN A 112 11.25 -7.13 6.36
C ASN A 112 10.78 -8.59 6.17
N ASN A 113 9.69 -8.96 6.83
CA ASN A 113 9.14 -10.31 6.87
C ASN A 113 7.73 -10.38 6.27
N ILE A 114 6.94 -9.31 6.34
CA ILE A 114 5.54 -9.31 5.86
C ILE A 114 5.29 -8.20 4.83
N ARG A 115 4.41 -8.46 3.86
CA ARG A 115 3.93 -7.48 2.89
C ARG A 115 2.46 -7.18 3.15
N VAL A 116 2.15 -5.91 3.33
CA VAL A 116 0.77 -5.44 3.52
C VAL A 116 0.30 -4.78 2.24
N ASP A 117 -0.61 -5.44 1.53
CA ASP A 117 -1.20 -4.92 0.30
C ASP A 117 -2.26 -3.84 0.56
N GLN A 118 -2.52 -3.04 -0.47
CA GLN A 118 -3.33 -1.80 -0.45
C GLN A 118 -4.75 -1.97 0.12
N SER A 119 -5.33 -3.17 -0.04
CA SER A 119 -6.67 -3.49 0.45
C SER A 119 -6.73 -3.70 1.97
N VAL A 120 -5.57 -3.79 2.62
CA VAL A 120 -5.42 -4.16 4.04
C VAL A 120 -4.96 -2.98 4.90
N VAL A 121 -4.33 -1.97 4.28
CA VAL A 121 -3.81 -0.77 4.97
C VAL A 121 -4.92 0.07 5.65
N GLY A 122 -6.17 0.01 5.16
CA GLY A 122 -7.33 0.61 5.83
C GLY A 122 -8.02 -0.30 6.86
N ALA A 123 -7.72 -1.59 6.82
CA ALA A 123 -8.29 -2.62 7.69
C ALA A 123 -7.51 -2.84 8.98
N ILE A 124 -6.21 -2.61 8.93
CA ILE A 124 -5.28 -2.96 10.00
C ILE A 124 -4.50 -1.72 10.40
N ASN A 125 -4.24 -1.58 11.70
CA ASN A 125 -3.36 -0.53 12.18
C ASN A 125 -1.94 -0.83 11.68
N THR A 126 -1.40 0.02 10.80
CA THR A 126 -0.06 -0.16 10.22
C THR A 126 1.04 -0.26 11.28
N GLY A 127 0.83 0.33 12.46
CA GLY A 127 1.72 0.16 13.61
C GLY A 127 1.70 -1.26 14.20
N GLN A 128 0.57 -1.96 14.18
CA GLN A 128 0.50 -3.37 14.59
C GLN A 128 1.22 -4.28 13.59
N ALA A 129 1.06 -4.03 12.29
CA ALA A 129 1.81 -4.77 11.26
C ALA A 129 3.32 -4.58 11.43
N GLN A 130 3.77 -3.34 11.64
CA GLN A 130 5.17 -3.05 11.94
C GLN A 130 5.66 -3.77 13.21
N ALA A 131 4.85 -3.77 14.28
CA ALA A 131 5.21 -4.43 15.53
C ALA A 131 5.33 -5.95 15.37
N ILE A 132 4.45 -6.57 14.57
CA ILE A 132 4.56 -7.98 14.18
C ILE A 132 5.86 -8.22 13.41
N ASP A 133 6.20 -7.38 12.43
CA ASP A 133 7.43 -7.53 11.64
C ASP A 133 8.71 -7.47 12.50
N VAL A 134 8.77 -6.52 13.42
CA VAL A 134 9.90 -6.38 14.36
C VAL A 134 9.96 -7.60 15.29
N ALA A 135 8.82 -8.06 15.79
CA ALA A 135 8.76 -9.21 16.66
C ALA A 135 9.17 -10.51 15.94
N LEU A 136 8.75 -10.70 14.68
CA LEU A 136 9.18 -11.82 13.84
C LEU A 136 10.69 -11.82 13.63
N SER A 137 11.27 -10.64 13.39
CA SER A 137 12.73 -10.47 13.27
C SER A 137 13.44 -10.88 14.56
N TYR A 138 12.89 -10.52 15.72
CA TYR A 138 13.45 -10.89 17.01
C TYR A 138 13.35 -12.41 17.27
N VAL A 139 12.20 -13.03 16.98
CA VAL A 139 12.02 -14.50 17.08
C VAL A 139 13.00 -15.22 16.17
N LYS A 140 13.23 -14.70 14.95
CA LYS A 140 14.19 -15.29 14.00
C LYS A 140 15.63 -15.25 14.50
N GLN A 141 16.01 -14.19 15.21
CA GLN A 141 17.38 -13.98 15.67
C GLN A 141 17.66 -14.65 17.03
N ASN A 142 16.68 -14.67 17.94
CA ASN A 142 16.89 -15.08 19.33
C ASN A 142 16.07 -16.31 19.75
N GLY A 143 15.15 -16.75 18.90
CA GLY A 143 14.25 -17.87 19.16
C GLY A 143 14.43 -18.99 18.15
N ASP A 144 13.33 -19.70 17.90
CA ASP A 144 13.28 -20.78 16.93
C ASP A 144 13.00 -20.22 15.52
N PRO A 145 13.93 -20.38 14.55
CA PRO A 145 13.70 -19.91 13.18
C PRO A 145 12.48 -20.59 12.53
N ALA A 146 12.18 -21.84 12.88
CA ALA A 146 11.02 -22.56 12.35
C ALA A 146 9.69 -21.94 12.83
N LEU A 147 9.67 -21.43 14.07
CA LEU A 147 8.52 -20.67 14.61
C LEU A 147 8.37 -19.34 13.86
N SER A 148 9.46 -18.62 13.62
CA SER A 148 9.42 -17.34 12.88
C SER A 148 8.88 -17.54 11.47
N GLU A 149 9.35 -18.56 10.75
CA GLU A 149 8.86 -18.89 9.40
C GLU A 149 7.38 -19.27 9.40
N SER A 150 6.95 -20.11 10.34
CA SER A 150 5.54 -20.52 10.45
C SER A 150 4.62 -19.34 10.79
N LEU A 151 5.06 -18.44 11.67
CA LEU A 151 4.32 -17.23 12.02
C LEU A 151 4.26 -16.26 10.84
N GLN A 152 5.35 -16.10 10.10
CA GLN A 152 5.43 -15.26 8.91
C GLN A 152 4.49 -15.78 7.82
N GLU A 153 4.53 -17.08 7.53
CA GLU A 153 3.66 -17.73 6.54
C GLU A 153 2.18 -17.54 6.90
N PHE A 154 1.81 -17.79 8.16
CA PHE A 154 0.45 -17.61 8.63
C PHE A 154 0.00 -16.14 8.60
N ALA A 155 0.84 -15.22 9.08
CA ALA A 155 0.53 -13.78 9.04
C ALA A 155 0.31 -13.30 7.61
N GLN A 156 1.19 -13.69 6.69
CA GLN A 156 1.07 -13.33 5.28
C GLN A 156 -0.20 -13.92 4.66
N ALA A 157 -0.51 -15.18 4.94
CA ALA A 157 -1.73 -15.83 4.45
C ALA A 157 -3.02 -15.13 4.94
N VAL A 158 -3.06 -14.70 6.19
CA VAL A 158 -4.19 -13.92 6.74
C VAL A 158 -4.29 -12.56 6.06
N LEU A 159 -3.16 -11.88 5.83
CA LEU A 159 -3.10 -10.58 5.17
C LEU A 159 -3.48 -10.67 3.69
N ASP A 160 -3.16 -11.77 3.00
CA ASP A 160 -3.43 -11.93 1.56
C ASP A 160 -4.77 -12.59 1.27
N SER A 161 -5.38 -13.26 2.27
CA SER A 161 -6.65 -13.94 2.09
C SER A 161 -7.73 -12.97 1.60
N ARG A 162 -8.46 -13.35 0.55
CA ARG A 162 -9.63 -12.61 0.06
C ARG A 162 -10.94 -13.09 0.67
N GLU A 163 -10.88 -14.22 1.38
CA GLU A 163 -12.04 -14.86 2.00
C GLU A 163 -12.39 -14.19 3.34
N LEU A 164 -11.38 -13.59 4.00
CA LEU A 164 -11.57 -12.87 5.26
C LEU A 164 -12.15 -11.48 5.01
N ASP A 165 -13.26 -11.19 5.67
CA ASP A 165 -13.71 -9.80 5.80
C ASP A 165 -12.69 -8.96 6.60
N GLN A 166 -12.84 -7.64 6.49
CA GLN A 166 -11.94 -6.69 7.14
C GLN A 166 -11.95 -6.80 8.68
N ALA A 167 -13.10 -7.10 9.30
CA ALA A 167 -13.23 -7.14 10.75
C ALA A 167 -12.57 -8.40 11.34
N ILE A 168 -12.82 -9.56 10.74
CA ILE A 168 -12.24 -10.85 11.10
C ILE A 168 -10.73 -10.82 10.88
N ARG A 169 -10.26 -10.31 9.72
CA ARG A 169 -8.83 -10.17 9.44
C ARG A 169 -8.13 -9.33 10.50
N LYS A 170 -8.71 -8.18 10.85
CA LYS A 170 -8.18 -7.31 11.90
C LYS A 170 -8.11 -8.04 13.24
N ALA A 171 -9.19 -8.70 13.66
CA ALA A 171 -9.25 -9.43 14.92
C ALA A 171 -8.18 -10.54 14.99
N ILE A 172 -8.00 -11.32 13.92
CA ILE A 172 -6.97 -12.37 13.87
C ILE A 172 -5.57 -11.76 13.97
N VAL A 173 -5.29 -10.66 13.26
CA VAL A 173 -3.97 -10.01 13.32
C VAL A 173 -3.69 -9.42 14.70
N GLU A 174 -4.69 -8.87 15.38
CA GLU A 174 -4.56 -8.39 16.76
C GLU A 174 -4.29 -9.54 17.74
N GLN A 175 -5.00 -10.66 17.59
CA GLN A 175 -4.77 -11.87 18.37
C GLN A 175 -3.38 -12.46 18.13
N LEU A 176 -2.93 -12.47 16.86
CA LEU A 176 -1.60 -12.92 16.50
C LEU A 176 -0.52 -12.03 17.11
N PHE A 177 -0.68 -10.71 17.05
CA PHE A 177 0.22 -9.77 17.71
C PHE A 177 0.31 -10.04 19.22
N PHE A 178 -0.83 -10.26 19.88
CA PHE A 178 -0.86 -10.63 21.29
C PHE A 178 -0.07 -11.91 21.55
N LEU A 179 -0.29 -12.98 20.79
CA LEU A 179 0.43 -14.25 20.96
C LEU A 179 1.94 -14.08 20.80
N ILE A 180 2.38 -13.36 19.76
CA ILE A 180 3.80 -13.08 19.54
C ILE A 180 4.38 -12.29 20.72
N SER A 181 3.65 -11.30 21.26
CA SER A 181 4.10 -10.58 22.45
C SER A 181 4.29 -11.48 23.67
N GLN A 182 3.47 -12.53 23.81
CA GLN A 182 3.58 -13.51 24.90
C GLN A 182 4.74 -14.49 24.70
N VAL A 183 5.11 -14.79 23.44
CA VAL A 183 6.33 -15.55 23.12
C VAL A 183 7.58 -14.78 23.56
N LEU A 184 7.59 -13.47 23.36
CA LEU A 184 8.71 -12.59 23.70
C LEU A 184 8.73 -12.18 25.18
N ALA A 185 7.63 -12.37 25.89
CA ALA A 185 7.50 -12.00 27.30
C ALA A 185 8.31 -12.95 28.20
N LYS A 186 8.84 -12.40 29.29
CA LYS A 186 9.43 -13.20 30.37
C LYS A 186 8.35 -14.05 31.04
N SER A 187 8.75 -15.20 31.61
CA SER A 187 7.83 -16.17 32.25
C SER A 187 6.83 -15.52 33.23
N GLU A 188 7.28 -14.57 34.05
CA GLU A 188 6.44 -13.84 35.03
C GLU A 188 5.36 -12.94 34.39
N GLN A 189 5.53 -12.55 33.13
CA GLN A 189 4.62 -11.67 32.38
C GLN A 189 3.69 -12.46 31.46
N LYS A 190 3.95 -13.76 31.27
CA LYS A 190 3.11 -14.65 30.47
C LYS A 190 1.76 -14.83 31.15
N ARG A 191 0.69 -14.76 30.36
CA ARG A 191 -0.68 -14.96 30.83
C ARG A 191 -1.29 -16.24 30.23
N PRO A 192 -0.95 -17.43 30.75
CA PRO A 192 -1.24 -18.72 30.09
C PRO A 192 -2.73 -18.98 29.89
N ALA A 193 -3.58 -18.53 30.82
CA ALA A 193 -5.03 -18.62 30.69
C ALA A 193 -5.56 -17.80 29.50
N ILE A 194 -5.05 -16.58 29.31
CA ILE A 194 -5.45 -15.70 28.18
C ILE A 194 -4.88 -16.23 26.87
N VAL A 195 -3.63 -16.70 26.87
CA VAL A 195 -3.02 -17.37 25.70
C VAL A 195 -3.90 -18.51 25.21
N SER A 196 -4.35 -19.39 26.12
CA SER A 196 -5.20 -20.52 25.76
C SER A 196 -6.54 -20.09 25.17
N ALA A 197 -7.15 -19.03 25.73
CA ALA A 197 -8.39 -18.46 25.21
C ALA A 197 -8.20 -17.84 23.81
N VAL A 198 -7.09 -17.12 23.59
CA VAL A 198 -6.77 -16.51 22.29
C VAL A 198 -6.50 -17.57 21.24
N LEU A 199 -5.73 -18.62 21.54
CA LEU A 199 -5.49 -19.73 20.62
C LEU A 199 -6.81 -20.39 20.18
N LYS A 200 -7.75 -20.60 21.11
CA LYS A 200 -9.07 -21.15 20.81
C LYS A 200 -9.89 -20.19 19.94
N SER A 201 -9.88 -18.91 20.27
CA SER A 201 -10.61 -17.89 19.52
C SER A 201 -10.13 -17.77 18.07
N VAL A 202 -8.81 -17.82 17.83
CA VAL A 202 -8.25 -17.83 16.46
C VAL A 202 -8.74 -19.06 15.71
N LYS A 203 -8.67 -20.25 16.32
CA LYS A 203 -9.15 -21.49 15.70
C LYS A 203 -10.63 -21.43 15.34
N GLU A 204 -11.47 -20.90 16.23
CA GLU A 204 -12.90 -20.72 15.99
C GLU A 204 -13.17 -19.73 14.85
N ALA A 205 -12.49 -18.58 14.85
CA ALA A 205 -12.61 -17.57 13.78
C ALA A 205 -12.18 -18.11 12.41
N LEU A 206 -11.21 -19.01 12.39
CA LEU A 206 -10.70 -19.63 11.16
C LEU A 206 -11.54 -20.82 10.68
N SER A 207 -12.39 -21.42 11.52
CA SER A 207 -13.07 -22.69 11.24
C SER A 207 -13.86 -22.73 9.92
N ALA A 208 -14.29 -21.57 9.42
CA ALA A 208 -14.98 -21.43 8.13
C ALA A 208 -14.06 -21.37 6.90
N PHE A 209 -12.73 -21.24 7.09
CA PHE A 209 -11.74 -20.97 6.04
C PHE A 209 -10.71 -22.11 5.97
N SER A 210 -11.01 -23.14 5.18
CA SER A 210 -10.22 -24.38 5.14
C SER A 210 -8.73 -24.17 4.87
N GLY A 211 -8.37 -23.20 4.01
CA GLY A 211 -6.96 -22.90 3.71
C GLY A 211 -6.18 -22.36 4.91
N LEU A 212 -6.82 -21.51 5.72
CA LEU A 212 -6.20 -20.90 6.89
C LEU A 212 -6.18 -21.84 8.10
N VAL A 213 -7.18 -22.71 8.22
CA VAL A 213 -7.22 -23.75 9.28
C VAL A 213 -6.02 -24.68 9.16
N ILE A 214 -5.68 -25.12 7.95
CA ILE A 214 -4.53 -26.01 7.72
C ILE A 214 -3.22 -25.36 8.16
N LEU A 215 -3.03 -24.07 7.87
CA LEU A 215 -1.85 -23.33 8.34
C LEU A 215 -1.85 -23.17 9.86
N TRP A 216 -3.01 -22.89 10.44
CA TRP A 216 -3.15 -22.76 11.89
C TRP A 216 -2.86 -24.07 12.63
N GLU A 217 -3.33 -25.21 12.12
CA GLU A 217 -3.09 -26.52 12.73
C GLU A 217 -1.61 -26.93 12.72
N LYS A 218 -0.83 -26.42 11.76
CA LYS A 218 0.63 -26.56 11.75
C LYS A 218 1.31 -25.63 12.75
N LEU A 219 0.83 -24.38 12.84
CA LEU A 219 1.43 -23.33 13.67
C LEU A 219 1.11 -23.51 15.17
N GLU A 220 -0.11 -23.88 15.53
CA GLU A 220 -0.60 -24.00 16.90
C GLU A 220 0.32 -24.84 17.82
N PRO A 221 0.76 -26.07 17.45
CA PRO A 221 1.63 -26.85 18.31
C PRO A 221 3.00 -26.18 18.55
N VAL A 222 3.57 -25.55 17.52
CA VAL A 222 4.86 -24.84 17.63
C VAL A 222 4.71 -23.63 18.56
N LEU A 223 3.61 -22.88 18.43
CA LEU A 223 3.28 -21.77 19.32
C LEU A 223 3.11 -22.24 20.77
N ARG A 224 2.40 -23.34 21.01
CA ARG A 224 2.18 -23.87 22.37
C ARG A 224 3.50 -24.27 23.03
N GLN A 225 4.42 -24.86 22.27
CA GLN A 225 5.75 -25.20 22.77
C GLN A 225 6.57 -23.95 23.14
N ALA A 226 6.51 -22.89 22.32
CA ALA A 226 7.19 -21.63 22.62
C ALA A 226 6.55 -20.85 23.79
N LEU A 227 5.26 -21.04 24.01
CA LEU A 227 4.48 -20.34 25.03
C LEU A 227 4.48 -21.04 26.38
N SER A 228 4.80 -22.34 26.45
CA SER A 228 5.06 -23.05 27.72
C SER A 228 6.21 -22.42 28.52
#